data_AF-A0A4P7JJ90-F1
#
_entry.id   AF-A0A4P7JJ90-F1
#
_cell.length_a   1.000
_cell.length_b   1.000
_cell.length_c   1.000
_cell.angle_alpha   90.00
_cell.angle_beta   90.00
_cell.angle_gamma   90.00
#
_symmetry.space_group_name_H-M   'P 1'
#
loop_
_entity.id
_entity.type
_entity.pdbx_description
1 polymer ?
#
loop_
_entity_poly.entity_id
_entity_poly.type
_entity_poly.pdbx_seq_one_letter_code
_entity_poly.pdbx_strand_id
1 'polypeptide(L)'
;MTTKKFYELIRRPEVLTLTARSKSALQLDEKAKLFCPPISIGCRAVAYIKSEVEAVIQARIEGQTPDQIKQLVSELIKKRKAA
;
A
#
# COMPACT_ATOMS: atom_id res chain seq x y z
N MET A 1 4.61 10.79 25.27
CA MET A 1 5.49 10.08 24.32
C MET A 1 4.97 10.33 22.91
N THR A 2 5.34 11.45 22.29
CA THR A 2 4.87 11.82 20.95
C THR A 2 5.67 10.99 19.94
N THR A 3 5.13 9.85 19.51
CA THR A 3 5.74 9.02 18.47
C THR A 3 5.67 9.80 17.16
N LYS A 4 6.78 10.47 16.82
CA LYS A 4 6.94 11.15 15.54
C LYS A 4 6.92 10.07 14.45
N LYS A 5 5.74 9.85 13.87
CA LYS A 5 5.52 8.78 12.90
C LYS A 5 6.05 9.25 11.55
N PHE A 6 7.24 8.77 11.20
CA PHE A 6 7.85 9.03 9.90
C PHE A 6 7.14 8.18 8.86
N TYR A 7 6.54 8.83 7.87
CA TYR A 7 5.92 8.17 6.73
C TYR A 7 6.88 8.23 5.54
N GLU A 8 7.46 7.10 5.18
CA GLU A 8 8.22 6.97 3.94
C GLU A 8 7.26 6.81 2.77
N LEU A 9 7.35 7.72 1.80
CA LEU A 9 6.57 7.69 0.57
C LEU A 9 7.43 7.13 -0.55
N ILE A 10 6.98 6.01 -1.12
CA ILE A 10 7.63 5.34 -2.25
C ILE A 10 6.85 5.57 -3.54
N ARG A 11 7.53 5.67 -4.68
CA ARG A 11 6.86 5.85 -5.98
C ARG A 11 6.52 4.51 -6.63
N ARG A 12 5.66 4.54 -7.65
CA ARG A 12 5.30 3.36 -8.46
C ARG A 12 6.48 2.43 -8.84
N PRO A 13 7.63 2.91 -9.38
CA PRO A 13 8.74 2.02 -9.73
C PRO A 13 9.28 1.24 -8.53
N GLU A 14 9.39 1.88 -7.36
CA GLU A 14 9.86 1.22 -6.14
C GLU A 14 8.87 0.17 -5.63
N VAL A 15 7.57 0.46 -5.72
CA VAL A 15 6.53 -0.51 -5.39
C VAL A 15 6.59 -1.72 -6.31
N LEU A 16 6.85 -1.53 -7.60
CA LEU A 16 7.00 -2.63 -8.55
C LEU A 16 8.21 -3.50 -8.21
N THR A 17 9.34 -2.89 -7.83
CA THR A 17 10.51 -3.64 -7.37
C THR A 17 10.25 -4.40 -6.07
N LEU A 18 9.54 -3.81 -5.12
CA LEU A 18 9.24 -4.42 -3.82
C LEU A 18 8.24 -5.57 -3.92
N THR A 19 7.21 -5.40 -4.74
CA THR A 19 6.17 -6.42 -4.93
C THR A 19 6.60 -7.50 -5.93
N ALA A 20 7.69 -7.29 -6.68
CA ALA A 20 8.11 -8.12 -7.81
C ALA A 20 6.98 -8.39 -8.82
N ARG A 21 6.06 -7.42 -8.97
CA ARG A 21 4.88 -7.53 -9.86
C ARG A 21 5.04 -6.65 -11.10
N SER A 22 4.35 -7.05 -12.16
CA SER A 22 4.24 -6.22 -13.37
C SER A 22 3.30 -5.03 -13.14
N LYS A 23 3.47 -3.98 -13.94
CA LYS A 23 2.60 -2.79 -13.92
C LYS A 23 1.12 -3.14 -14.09
N SER A 24 0.80 -4.08 -14.97
CA SER A 24 -0.57 -4.54 -15.21
C SER A 24 -1.14 -5.29 -14.01
N ALA A 25 -0.33 -6.10 -13.33
CA ALA A 25 -0.75 -6.81 -12.13
C ALA A 25 -1.04 -5.86 -10.97
N LEU A 26 -0.20 -4.84 -10.78
CA LEU A 26 -0.43 -3.81 -9.76
C LEU A 26 -1.73 -3.03 -10.05
N GLN A 27 -1.98 -2.69 -11.32
CA GLN A 27 -3.21 -2.03 -11.73
C GLN A 27 -4.46 -2.91 -11.56
N LEU A 28 -4.33 -4.22 -11.75
CA LEU A 28 -5.39 -5.19 -11.48
C LEU A 28 -5.64 -5.33 -9.97
N ASP A 29 -4.59 -5.35 -9.17
CA ASP A 29 -4.66 -5.38 -7.71
C ASP A 29 -5.30 -4.09 -7.16
N GLU A 30 -4.96 -2.92 -7.72
CA GLU A 30 -5.63 -1.63 -7.43
C GLU A 30 -7.14 -1.71 -7.74
N LYS A 31 -7.51 -2.21 -8.92
CA LYS A 31 -8.91 -2.37 -9.34
C LYS A 31 -9.66 -3.36 -8.46
N ALA A 32 -8.98 -4.43 -8.03
CA ALA A 32 -9.50 -5.44 -7.14
C ALA A 32 -9.51 -5.02 -5.66
N LYS A 33 -9.04 -3.80 -5.33
CA LYS A 33 -8.85 -3.29 -3.96
C LYS A 33 -7.92 -4.14 -3.09
N LEU A 34 -7.09 -4.97 -3.73
CA LEU A 34 -6.11 -5.86 -3.08
C LEU A 34 -4.80 -5.14 -2.73
N PHE A 35 -4.74 -3.83 -3.00
CA PHE A 35 -3.55 -3.03 -2.81
C PHE A 35 -3.90 -1.66 -2.25
N CYS A 36 -2.93 -1.04 -1.56
CA CYS A 36 -3.12 0.27 -0.95
C CYS A 36 -3.40 1.34 -2.01
N PRO A 37 -4.38 2.23 -1.76
CA PRO A 37 -4.70 3.30 -2.68
C PRO A 37 -3.51 4.27 -2.75
N PRO A 38 -3.14 4.69 -3.96
CA PRO A 38 -1.99 5.55 -4.11
C PRO A 38 -2.37 6.99 -3.72
N ILE A 39 -1.43 7.70 -3.10
CA ILE A 39 -1.55 9.08 -2.62
C ILE A 39 -1.08 10.02 -3.72
N SER A 40 -1.96 10.93 -4.13
CA SER A 40 -1.56 12.02 -5.02
C SER A 40 -0.65 12.98 -4.27
N ILE A 41 0.60 13.09 -4.72
CA ILE A 41 1.60 14.03 -4.17
C ILE A 41 1.73 15.30 -5.02
N GLY A 42 0.86 15.48 -6.03
CA GLY A 42 0.84 16.62 -6.95
C GLY A 42 1.45 16.34 -8.32
N CYS A 43 1.17 17.22 -9.30
CA CYS A 43 1.75 17.20 -10.65
C CYS A 43 1.72 15.84 -11.38
N ARG A 44 0.58 15.13 -11.34
CA ARG A 44 0.38 13.77 -11.90
C ARG A 44 1.23 12.66 -11.26
N ALA A 45 1.95 12.96 -10.18
CA ALA A 45 2.73 11.97 -9.45
C ALA A 45 1.90 11.33 -8.34
N VAL A 46 2.10 10.02 -8.16
CA VAL A 46 1.42 9.22 -7.15
C VAL A 46 2.46 8.44 -6.36
N ALA A 47 2.30 8.42 -5.04
CA ALA A 47 3.16 7.74 -4.09
C ALA A 47 2.37 6.80 -3.19
N TYR A 48 3.03 5.81 -2.62
CA TYR A 48 2.47 4.83 -1.69
C TYR A 48 3.23 4.94 -0.38
N ILE A 49 2.59 4.60 0.73
CA ILE A 49 3.28 4.54 2.02
C ILE A 49 4.02 3.21 2.07
N LYS A 50 5.34 3.27 2.28
CA LYS A 50 6.19 2.08 2.32
C LYS A 50 5.72 1.06 3.36
N SER A 51 5.40 1.52 4.55
CA SER A 51 4.92 0.67 5.65
C SER A 51 3.63 -0.08 5.30
N GLU A 52 2.74 0.53 4.51
CA GLU A 52 1.52 -0.15 4.08
C GLU A 52 1.81 -1.19 2.99
N VAL A 53 2.72 -0.87 2.05
CA VAL A 53 3.14 -1.80 1.00
C VAL A 53 3.84 -3.03 1.60
N GLU A 54 4.73 -2.82 2.57
CA GLU A 54 5.39 -3.90 3.30
C GLU A 54 4.39 -4.78 4.06
N ALA A 55 3.38 -4.18 4.72
CA ALA A 55 2.33 -4.94 5.40
C ALA A 55 1.50 -5.80 4.43
N VAL A 56 1.18 -5.28 3.24
CA VAL A 56 0.48 -6.05 2.19
C VAL A 56 1.37 -7.19 1.66
N ILE A 57 2.66 -6.93 1.45
CA ILE A 57 3.62 -7.97 1.04
C ILE A 57 3.71 -9.06 2.11
N GLN A 58 3.82 -8.68 3.38
CA GLN A 58 3.87 -9.62 4.49
C GLN A 58 2.58 -10.47 4.58
N ALA A 59 1.40 -9.85 4.48
CA ALA A 59 0.13 -10.57 4.45
C ALA A 59 0.06 -11.56 3.27
N ARG A 60 0.63 -11.20 2.10
CA ARG A 60 0.76 -12.12 0.96
C ARG A 60 1.73 -13.28 1.25
N ILE A 61 2.86 -13.02 1.92
CA ILE A 61 3.83 -14.05 2.32
C ILE A 61 3.19 -15.02 3.32
N GLU A 62 2.39 -14.52 4.24
CA GLU A 62 1.61 -15.30 5.20
C GLU A 62 0.48 -16.12 4.55
N GLY A 63 0.25 -15.97 3.24
CA GLY A 63 -0.80 -16.69 2.51
C GLY A 63 -2.21 -16.21 2.83
N GLN A 64 -2.36 -14.97 3.33
CA GLN A 64 -3.68 -14.41 3.64
C GLN A 64 -4.55 -14.31 2.39
N THR A 65 -5.85 -14.48 2.59
CA THR A 65 -6.82 -14.39 1.51
C THR A 65 -6.92 -12.95 0.98
N PRO A 66 -7.30 -12.77 -0.29
CA PRO A 66 -7.54 -11.45 -0.87
C PRO A 66 -8.46 -10.55 -0.03
N ASP A 67 -9.44 -11.12 0.66
CA ASP A 67 -10.39 -10.36 1.46
C ASP A 67 -9.84 -9.93 2.83
N GLN A 68 -8.94 -10.73 3.44
CA GLN A 68 -8.20 -10.31 4.63
C GLN A 68 -7.23 -9.17 4.32
N ILE A 69 -6.53 -9.25 3.18
CA ILE A 69 -5.65 -8.17 2.71
C ILE A 69 -6.44 -6.87 2.52
N LYS A 70 -7.63 -6.94 1.90
CA LYS A 70 -8.54 -5.78 1.77
C LYS A 70 -8.93 -5.17 3.11
N GLN A 71 -9.28 -6.02 4.09
CA GLN A 71 -9.65 -5.57 5.43
C GLN A 71 -8.47 -4.88 6.12
N LEU A 72 -7.29 -5.48 6.07
CA LEU A 72 -6.05 -4.94 6.63
C LEU A 72 -5.70 -3.58 6.00
N VAL A 73 -5.76 -3.47 4.67
CA VAL A 73 -5.55 -2.20 3.94
C VAL A 73 -6.58 -1.14 4.37
N SER A 74 -7.86 -1.52 4.48
CA SER A 74 -8.93 -0.61 4.93
C SER A 74 -8.67 -0.09 6.36
N GLU A 75 -8.22 -0.96 7.26
CA GLU A 75 -7.85 -0.58 8.62
C GLU A 75 -6.64 0.35 8.67
N LEU A 76 -5.62 0.11 7.84
CA LEU A 76 -4.45 0.99 7.71
C LEU A 76 -4.87 2.39 7.23
N ILE A 77 -5.73 2.47 6.21
CA ILE A 77 -6.27 3.74 5.71
C ILE A 77 -7.13 4.44 6.77
N LYS A 78 -7.94 3.71 7.54
CA LYS A 78 -8.72 4.28 8.64
C LYS A 78 -7.82 4.83 9.75
N LYS A 79 -6.79 4.08 10.14
CA LYS A 79 -5.76 4.55 11.10
C LYS A 79 -5.07 5.81 10.60
N ARG A 80 -4.90 5.98 9.29
CA ARG A 80 -4.36 7.20 8.68
C ARG A 80 -5.32 8.39 8.74
N LYS A 81 -6.63 8.19 8.58
CA LYS A 81 -7.63 9.27 8.63
C LYS A 81 -8.00 9.72 10.04
N ALA A 82 -7.75 8.88 11.05
CA ALA A 82 -8.10 9.15 12.44
C ALA A 82 -7.03 9.91 13.24
N ALA A 83 -5.87 10.20 12.62
CA ALA A 83 -4.78 10.99 13.19
C ALA A 83 -4.76 12.39 12.58
#